data_AF-A0A7G9YWA6-F1
#
_entry.id   AF-A0A7G9YWA6-F1
#
_cell.length_a   1.000
_cell.length_b   1.000
_cell.length_c   1.000
_cell.angle_alpha   90.00
_cell.angle_beta   90.00
_cell.angle_gamma   90.00
#
_symmetry.space_group_name_H-M   'P 1'
#
loop_
_entity.id
_entity.type
_entity.pdbx_description
1 polymer ?
#
loop_
_entity_poly.entity_id
_entity_poly.type
_entity_poly.pdbx_seq_one_letter_code
_entity_poly.pdbx_strand_id
1 'polypeptide(L)' 'MKVLIVQHVECEGPGYLEDFLCEKGIDYEIARMYAGEFLPNGYERC' A
#
# COMPACT_ATOMS: atom_id res chain seq x y z
N MET A 1 -14.26 1.19 -2.03
CA MET A 1 -13.42 0.84 -0.87
C MET A 1 -11.98 0.93 -1.36
N LYS A 2 -11.11 1.67 -0.66
CA LYS A 2 -9.73 1.92 -1.10
C LYS A 2 -8.77 1.09 -0.25
N VAL A 3 -7.81 0.42 -0.86
CA VAL A 3 -6.78 -0.38 -0.17
C VAL A 3 -5.55 0.47 0.10
N LEU A 4 -5.03 0.44 1.32
CA LEU A 4 -3.73 1.01 1.67
C LEU A 4 -2.70 -0.12 1.75
N ILE A 5 -1.69 -0.08 0.89
CA ILE A 5 -0.56 -1.02 0.90
C ILE A 5 0.61 -0.35 1.61
N VAL A 6 1.13 -0.98 2.66
CA VAL A 6 2.28 -0.45 3.41
C VAL A 6 3.54 -1.18 2.97
N GLN A 7 4.44 -0.46 2.30
CA GLN A 7 5.69 -1.02 1.78
C GLN A 7 6.86 -0.68 2.71
N HIS A 8 7.51 -1.71 3.24
CA HIS A 8 8.61 -1.58 4.22
C HIS A 8 10.00 -1.61 3.58
N VAL A 9 10.14 -2.20 2.39
CA VAL A 9 11.42 -2.36 1.67
C VAL A 9 11.23 -1.99 0.21
N GLU A 10 12.18 -1.24 -0.37
CA GLU A 10 12.09 -0.72 -1.73
C GLU A 10 11.87 -1.79 -2.80
N CYS A 11 12.53 -2.95 -2.67
CA CYS A 11 12.42 -4.03 -3.65
C CYS A 11 11.19 -4.93 -3.46
N GLU A 12 10.48 -4.82 -2.35
CA GLU A 12 9.27 -5.60 -2.03
C GLU A 12 8.01 -4.86 -2.48
N GLY A 13 7.88 -4.66 -3.80
CA GLY A 13 6.66 -4.09 -4.39
C GLY A 13 5.43 -5.00 -4.21
N PRO A 14 4.22 -4.50 -4.52
CA PRO A 14 2.98 -5.26 -4.38
C PRO A 14 2.92 -6.53 -5.24
N GLY A 15 3.66 -6.57 -6.36
CA GLY A 15 3.72 -7.72 -7.26
C GLY A 15 2.32 -8.14 -7.71
N TYR A 16 2.01 -9.44 -7.63
CA TYR A 16 0.72 -9.99 -8.05
C TYR A 16 -0.50 -9.36 -7.35
N LEU A 17 -0.33 -8.77 -6.16
CA LEU A 17 -1.42 -8.05 -5.50
C LEU A 17 -1.91 -6.85 -6.32
N GLU A 18 -1.00 -6.14 -7.00
CA GLU A 18 -1.36 -5.02 -7.87
C GLU A 18 -2.22 -5.50 -9.06
N ASP A 19 -1.81 -6.59 -9.71
CA ASP A 19 -2.56 -7.19 -10.82
C ASP A 19 -3.97 -7.57 -10.38
N PHE A 20 -4.09 -8.24 -9.23
CA PHE A 20 -5.38 -8.62 -8.65
C PHE A 20 -6.28 -7.41 -8.36
N LEU A 21 -5.73 -6.34 -7.77
CA LEU A 21 -6.49 -5.12 -7.45
C LEU A 21 -6.98 -4.43 -8.73
N CYS A 22 -6.13 -4.38 -9.76
CA CYS A 22 -6.47 -3.85 -11.08
C CYS A 22 -7.59 -4.65 -11.74
N GLU A 23 -7.49 -5.99 -11.78
CA GLU A 23 -8.53 -6.88 -12.34
C GLU A 23 -9.88 -6.73 -11.65
N LYS A 24 -9.88 -6.42 -10.35
CA LYS A 24 -11.11 -6.21 -9.56
C LYS A 24 -11.63 -4.78 -9.60
N GLY A 25 -10.92 -3.86 -10.26
CA GLY A 25 -11.28 -2.44 -10.27
C GLY A 25 -11.27 -1.81 -8.87
N ILE A 26 -10.35 -2.26 -8.02
CA ILE A 26 -10.21 -1.77 -6.64
C ILE A 26 -9.09 -0.74 -6.60
N ASP A 27 -9.43 0.48 -6.21
CA ASP A 27 -8.45 1.54 -6.02
C ASP A 27 -7.52 1.22 -4.85
N TYR A 28 -6.23 1.52 -5.03
CA TYR A 28 -5.23 1.36 -4.00
C TYR A 28 -4.25 2.54 -3.94
N GLU A 29 -3.60 2.67 -2.79
CA GLU A 29 -2.49 3.60 -2.54
C GLU A 29 -1.36 2.87 -1.83
N ILE A 30 -0.12 3.28 -2.07
CA ILE A 30 1.07 2.70 -1.42
C ILE A 30 1.68 3.75 -0.51
N ALA A 31 1.85 3.42 0.77
CA ALA A 31 2.66 4.21 1.69
C ALA A 31 4.04 3.55 1.85
N ARG A 32 5.08 4.21 1.36
CA ARG A 32 6.48 3.77 1.35
C ARG A 32 7.17 4.16 2.64
N MET A 33 7.07 3.28 3.64
CA MET A 33 7.70 3.50 4.95
C MET A 33 9.22 3.59 4.84
N TYR A 34 9.83 2.88 3.89
CA TYR A 34 11.28 2.96 3.64
C TYR A 34 11.73 4.35 3.15
N ALA A 35 10.84 5.14 2.57
CA ALA A 35 11.09 6.49 2.08
C ALA A 35 10.68 7.58 3.09
N GLY A 36 10.21 7.19 4.28
CA GLY A 36 9.72 8.11 5.30
C GLY A 36 8.33 8.70 5.00
N GLU A 37 7.55 8.09 4.10
CA GLU A 37 6.13 8.43 3.94
C GLU A 37 5.37 8.10 5.24
N PHE A 38 4.32 8.87 5.54
CA PHE A 38 3.48 8.65 6.73
C PHE A 38 2.20 7.89 6.36
N LEU A 39 1.69 7.12 7.32
CA LEU A 39 0.35 6.56 7.20
C LEU A 39 -0.71 7.68 7.33
N PRO A 40 -1.85 7.56 6.64
CA PRO A 40 -2.97 8.48 6.84
C PRO A 40 -3.42 8.49 8.31
N ASN A 41 -3.94 9.64 8.77
CA ASN A 41 -4.47 9.77 10.13
C ASN A 41 -5.51 8.67 10.43
N GLY A 42 -5.40 8.01 11.58
CA GLY A 42 -6.27 6.90 11.99
C GLY A 42 -5.70 5.50 11.80
N TYR A 43 -4.53 5.37 11.16
CA TYR A 43 -3.75 4.13 11.10
C TYR A 43 -2.54 4.22 12.02
N GLU A 44 -2.79 4.38 13.33
CA GLU A 44 -1.71 4.30 14.32
C GLU A 44 -1.37 2.82 14.60
N ARG A 45 -0.10 2.53 14.87
CA ARG A 45 0.34 1.19 15.30
C ARG A 45 -0.49 0.78 16.52
N CYS A 46 -1.22 -0.33 16.41
CA CYS A 46 -1.77 -1.03 17.57
C CYS A 46 -0.67 -1.38 18.57
#